data_AF-A0A951HED8-F1
#
_entry.id   AF-A0A951HED8-F1
#
_cell.length_a   1.000
_cell.length_b   1.000
_cell.length_c   1.000
_cell.angle_alpha   90.00
_cell.angle_beta   90.00
_cell.angle_gamma   90.00
#
_symmetry.space_group_name_H-M   'P 1'
#
loop_
_entity.id
_entity.type
_entity.pdbx_description
1 polymer ?
#
loop_
_entity_poly.entity_id
_entity_poly.type
_entity_poly.pdbx_seq_one_letter_code
_entity_poly.pdbx_strand_id
1 'polypeptide(L)'
;MKTDVAIVGAGPAGLLLGHLLRQAGIGVVIVERQSAAYVLSRIRAGVLEQVTTGLIERLGLAERMRREGLPHDGFCLADGERLIRIDVAGLTGRQVLVYGQTELTRDLMEAAAERGLEIVYEAADVTPRDLESDAPFLTFRHAGVERKLEARFVVGCDGAHGPSRRAIPAAAGRSFERVYPFGWLGILSETPPVSRELIYSNHAR
;
A
#
# COMPACT_ATOMS: atom_id res chain seq x y z
N MET A 1 -12.65 18.58 12.80
CA MET A 1 -13.05 18.10 11.46
C MET A 1 -13.98 16.91 11.64
N LYS A 2 -14.83 16.58 10.66
CA LYS A 2 -15.74 15.44 10.72
C LYS A 2 -15.79 14.71 9.38
N THR A 3 -15.83 13.38 9.41
CA THR A 3 -15.87 12.51 8.23
C THR A 3 -16.70 11.25 8.56
N ASP A 4 -17.05 10.43 7.56
CA ASP A 4 -17.62 9.11 7.85
C ASP A 4 -16.50 8.13 8.25
N VAL A 5 -15.40 8.13 7.49
CA VAL A 5 -14.25 7.24 7.71
C VAL A 5 -12.97 8.06 7.88
N ALA A 6 -12.27 7.83 8.97
CA ALA A 6 -10.90 8.33 9.18
C ALA A 6 -9.90 7.20 8.93
N ILE A 7 -8.98 7.40 7.99
CA ILE A 7 -7.94 6.42 7.65
C ILE A 7 -6.60 6.89 8.23
N VAL A 8 -5.91 6.01 8.96
CA VAL A 8 -4.55 6.28 9.44
C VAL A 8 -3.55 5.70 8.44
N GLY A 9 -2.79 6.55 7.77
CA GLY A 9 -1.73 6.18 6.82
C GLY A 9 -2.12 6.37 5.35
N ALA A 10 -1.27 7.10 4.60
CA ALA A 10 -1.40 7.35 3.16
C ALA A 10 -0.43 6.46 2.34
N GLY A 11 -0.21 5.22 2.79
CA GLY A 11 0.39 4.18 1.95
C GLY A 11 -0.59 3.66 0.90
N PRO A 12 -0.19 2.69 0.06
CA PRO A 12 -1.04 2.16 -1.01
C PRO A 12 -2.38 1.60 -0.49
N ALA A 13 -2.39 0.98 0.69
CA ALA A 13 -3.62 0.48 1.31
C ALA A 13 -4.63 1.60 1.64
N GLY A 14 -4.15 2.65 2.32
CA GLY A 14 -5.02 3.77 2.73
C GLY A 14 -5.49 4.61 1.56
N LEU A 15 -4.61 4.87 0.60
CA LEU A 15 -4.95 5.59 -0.64
C LEU A 15 -5.97 4.81 -1.48
N LEU A 16 -5.75 3.51 -1.69
CA LEU A 16 -6.66 2.67 -2.46
C LEU A 16 -8.05 2.62 -1.80
N LEU A 17 -8.10 2.38 -0.49
CA LEU A 17 -9.35 2.39 0.26
C LEU A 17 -10.04 3.76 0.21
N GLY A 18 -9.29 4.85 0.39
CA GLY A 18 -9.82 6.20 0.30
C GLY A 18 -10.50 6.46 -1.05
N HIS A 19 -9.85 6.08 -2.15
CA HIS A 19 -10.43 6.22 -3.49
C HIS A 19 -11.69 5.37 -3.72
N LEU A 20 -11.72 4.14 -3.20
CA LEU A 20 -12.91 3.28 -3.28
C LEU A 20 -14.08 3.87 -2.49
N LEU A 21 -13.83 4.38 -1.27
CA LEU A 21 -14.84 5.02 -0.44
C LEU A 21 -15.37 6.30 -1.10
N ARG A 22 -14.49 7.13 -1.66
CA ARG A 22 -14.90 8.32 -2.42
C ARG A 22 -15.75 7.96 -3.63
N GLN A 23 -15.38 6.93 -4.39
CA GLN A 23 -16.17 6.45 -5.52
C GLN A 23 -17.57 5.98 -5.10
N ALA A 24 -17.70 5.44 -3.89
CA ALA A 24 -18.98 5.03 -3.30
C ALA A 24 -19.77 6.19 -2.65
N GLY A 25 -19.27 7.45 -2.70
CA GLY A 25 -19.93 8.60 -2.11
C GLY A 25 -19.76 8.74 -0.59
N ILE A 26 -18.81 8.03 0.00
CA ILE A 26 -18.55 8.04 1.45
C ILE A 26 -17.51 9.13 1.79
N GLY A 27 -17.77 9.92 2.83
CA GLY A 27 -16.82 10.91 3.33
C GLY A 27 -15.59 10.25 3.93
N VAL A 28 -14.40 10.63 3.47
CA VAL A 28 -13.14 10.07 3.97
C VAL A 28 -12.06 11.12 4.07
N VAL A 29 -11.27 11.03 5.16
CA VAL A 29 -10.06 11.82 5.37
C VAL A 29 -8.94 10.85 5.75
N ILE A 30 -7.79 10.96 5.07
CA ILE A 30 -6.58 10.20 5.38
C ILE A 30 -5.65 11.07 6.22
N VAL A 31 -5.10 10.53 7.30
CA VAL A 31 -4.11 11.19 8.16
C VAL A 31 -2.78 10.44 8.07
N GLU A 32 -1.74 11.09 7.55
CA GLU A 32 -0.41 10.52 7.34
C GLU A 32 0.64 11.29 8.15
N ARG A 33 1.50 10.55 8.82
CA ARG A 33 2.56 11.11 9.68
C ARG A 33 3.71 11.71 8.87
N GLN A 34 4.00 11.14 7.72
CA GLN A 34 5.11 11.51 6.88
C GLN A 34 4.70 12.56 5.84
N SER A 35 5.69 13.17 5.17
CA SER A 35 5.43 14.02 4.01
C SER A 35 5.08 13.18 2.78
N ALA A 36 4.39 13.78 1.80
CA ALA A 36 4.10 13.15 0.51
C ALA A 36 5.39 12.66 -0.19
N ALA A 37 6.45 13.47 -0.17
CA ALA A 37 7.76 13.11 -0.74
C ALA A 37 8.39 11.89 -0.03
N TYR A 38 8.29 11.83 1.30
CA TYR A 38 8.78 10.67 2.04
C TYR A 38 8.03 9.39 1.64
N VAL A 39 6.70 9.44 1.55
CA VAL A 39 5.87 8.30 1.13
C VAL A 39 6.31 7.80 -0.26
N LEU A 40 6.52 8.70 -1.22
CA LEU A 40 6.92 8.37 -2.59
C LEU A 40 8.36 7.82 -2.71
N SER A 41 9.24 8.09 -1.75
CA SER A 41 10.63 7.59 -1.77
C SER A 41 10.78 6.12 -1.38
N ARG A 42 9.69 5.46 -0.94
CA ARG A 42 9.75 4.11 -0.38
C ARG A 42 9.70 3.04 -1.49
N ILE A 43 10.87 2.68 -2.01
CA ILE A 43 11.00 1.50 -2.88
C ILE A 43 10.59 0.24 -2.12
N ARG A 44 9.61 -0.50 -2.65
CA ARG A 44 8.96 -1.66 -2.03
C ARG A 44 8.57 -2.69 -3.10
N ALA A 45 7.29 -3.09 -3.19
CA ALA A 45 6.83 -4.11 -4.10
C ALA A 45 7.05 -3.71 -5.56
N GLY A 46 7.33 -4.70 -6.41
CA GLY A 46 7.47 -4.53 -7.86
C GLY A 46 6.49 -5.37 -8.68
N VAL A 47 5.75 -6.29 -8.07
CA VAL A 47 4.83 -7.21 -8.75
C VAL A 47 3.42 -7.02 -8.19
N LEU A 48 2.45 -6.82 -9.08
CA LEU A 48 1.04 -6.66 -8.76
C LEU A 48 0.25 -7.87 -9.29
N GLU A 49 -0.60 -8.43 -8.44
CA GLU A 49 -1.57 -9.45 -8.84
C GLU A 49 -2.80 -8.85 -9.53
N GLN A 50 -3.54 -9.69 -10.25
CA GLN A 50 -4.75 -9.27 -10.99
C GLN A 50 -5.83 -8.63 -10.12
N VAL A 51 -5.92 -9.02 -8.83
CA VAL A 51 -6.86 -8.40 -7.90
C VAL A 51 -6.54 -6.93 -7.71
N THR A 52 -5.26 -6.59 -7.54
CA THR A 52 -4.80 -5.22 -7.37
C THR A 52 -4.97 -4.44 -8.66
N THR A 53 -4.50 -4.96 -9.80
CA THR A 53 -4.62 -4.26 -11.08
C THR A 53 -6.09 -4.02 -11.44
N GLY A 54 -6.97 -5.02 -11.25
CA GLY A 54 -8.41 -4.90 -11.45
C GLY A 54 -9.10 -3.89 -10.52
N LEU A 55 -8.58 -3.65 -9.31
CA LEU A 55 -9.06 -2.56 -8.45
C LEU A 55 -8.71 -1.19 -9.03
N ILE A 56 -7.49 -1.03 -9.53
CA ILE A 56 -7.04 0.22 -10.18
C ILE A 56 -7.83 0.49 -11.46
N GLU A 57 -8.15 -0.55 -12.23
CA GLU A 57 -9.00 -0.42 -13.42
C GLU A 57 -10.42 0.05 -13.06
N ARG A 58 -11.05 -0.55 -12.04
CA ARG A 58 -12.38 -0.13 -11.57
C ARG A 58 -12.42 1.29 -11.05
N LEU A 59 -11.30 1.77 -10.52
CA LEU A 59 -11.14 3.16 -10.10
C LEU A 59 -10.91 4.13 -11.27
N GLY A 60 -10.66 3.63 -12.48
CA GLY A 60 -10.33 4.46 -13.64
C GLY A 60 -8.92 5.06 -13.58
N LEU A 61 -8.03 4.53 -12.74
CA LEU A 61 -6.67 5.07 -12.51
C LEU A 61 -5.57 4.20 -13.15
N ALA A 62 -5.95 3.34 -14.09
CA ALA A 62 -5.06 2.33 -14.66
C ALA A 62 -4.25 2.81 -15.88
N GLU A 63 -4.41 4.05 -16.33
CA GLU A 63 -3.84 4.52 -17.60
C GLU A 63 -2.32 4.37 -17.63
N ARG A 64 -1.62 4.93 -16.64
CA ARG A 64 -0.17 4.85 -16.54
C ARG A 64 0.31 3.41 -16.32
N MET A 65 -0.36 2.68 -15.43
CA MET A 65 -0.09 1.26 -15.16
C MET A 65 -0.20 0.39 -16.43
N ARG A 66 -1.16 0.65 -17.33
CA ARG A 66 -1.30 -0.08 -18.60
C ARG A 66 -0.21 0.27 -19.61
N ARG A 67 0.23 1.52 -19.61
CA ARG A 67 1.26 2.03 -20.53
C ARG A 67 2.67 1.56 -20.13
N GLU A 68 2.96 1.57 -18.84
CA GLU A 68 4.32 1.37 -18.31
C GLU A 68 4.51 0.01 -17.64
N GLY A 69 3.43 -0.68 -17.25
CA GLY A 69 3.49 -1.98 -16.61
C GLY A 69 3.95 -3.08 -17.56
N LEU A 70 4.74 -4.03 -17.05
CA LEU A 70 5.25 -5.15 -17.82
C LEU A 70 4.47 -6.42 -17.47
N PRO A 71 3.59 -6.93 -18.35
CA PRO A 71 2.86 -8.16 -18.09
C PRO A 71 3.81 -9.36 -18.15
N HIS A 72 3.74 -10.21 -17.14
CA HIS A 72 4.53 -11.44 -17.05
C HIS A 72 3.60 -12.66 -17.04
N ASP A 73 3.88 -13.58 -17.96
CA ASP A 73 3.18 -14.87 -18.10
C ASP A 73 3.75 -15.94 -17.16
N GLY A 74 4.90 -15.69 -16.57
CA GLY A 74 5.61 -16.63 -15.71
C GLY A 74 6.77 -15.99 -14.96
N PHE A 75 7.53 -16.85 -14.31
CA PHE A 75 8.79 -16.51 -13.68
C PHE A 75 9.73 -17.71 -13.72
N CYS A 76 11.02 -17.46 -13.52
CA CYS A 76 12.04 -18.49 -13.51
C CYS A 76 12.56 -18.74 -12.09
N LEU A 77 12.83 -20.00 -11.79
CA LEU A 77 13.63 -20.43 -10.64
C LEU A 77 14.98 -20.91 -11.15
N ALA A 78 16.06 -20.32 -10.62
CA ALA A 78 17.41 -20.81 -10.86
C ALA A 78 17.81 -21.79 -9.76
N ASP A 79 18.28 -22.98 -10.15
CA ASP A 79 18.78 -24.03 -9.27
C ASP A 79 20.08 -24.61 -9.83
N GLY A 80 21.21 -24.14 -9.30
CA GLY A 80 22.52 -24.37 -9.88
C GLY A 80 22.59 -23.81 -11.30
N GLU A 81 22.94 -24.66 -12.26
CA GLU A 81 23.00 -24.31 -13.69
C GLU A 81 21.64 -24.41 -14.41
N ARG A 82 20.59 -24.87 -13.70
CA ARG A 82 19.26 -25.05 -14.29
C ARG A 82 18.44 -23.78 -14.14
N LEU A 83 17.80 -23.37 -15.24
CA LEU A 83 16.76 -22.35 -15.23
C LEU A 83 15.41 -23.00 -15.52
N ILE A 84 14.53 -23.01 -14.53
CA ILE A 84 13.21 -23.65 -14.61
C ILE A 84 12.16 -22.56 -14.72
N ARG A 85 11.52 -22.44 -15.88
CA ARG A 85 10.40 -21.50 -16.07
C ARG A 85 9.10 -22.13 -15.54
N ILE A 86 8.37 -21.38 -14.73
CA ILE A 86 7.01 -21.69 -14.30
C ILE A 86 6.04 -20.86 -15.13
N ASP A 87 5.22 -21.54 -15.93
CA ASP A 87 4.25 -20.93 -16.83
C ASP A 87 2.93 -20.60 -16.12
N VAL A 88 2.89 -19.46 -15.42
CA VAL A 88 1.73 -19.04 -14.62
C VAL A 88 0.49 -18.87 -15.51
N ALA A 89 0.62 -18.27 -16.68
CA ALA A 89 -0.48 -18.07 -17.63
C ALA A 89 -1.06 -19.39 -18.12
N GLY A 90 -0.23 -20.34 -18.57
CA GLY A 90 -0.70 -21.65 -19.00
C GLY A 90 -1.29 -22.50 -17.87
N LEU A 91 -0.75 -22.39 -16.65
CA LEU A 91 -1.19 -23.19 -15.51
C LEU A 91 -2.44 -22.64 -14.82
N THR A 92 -2.65 -21.32 -14.86
CA THR A 92 -3.70 -20.65 -14.05
C THR A 92 -4.69 -19.82 -14.87
N GLY A 93 -4.39 -19.55 -16.14
CA GLY A 93 -5.13 -18.57 -16.95
C GLY A 93 -4.96 -17.13 -16.48
N ARG A 94 -3.96 -16.84 -15.63
CA ARG A 94 -3.72 -15.53 -15.03
C ARG A 94 -2.28 -15.07 -15.25
N GLN A 95 -2.07 -13.77 -15.13
CA GLN A 95 -0.76 -13.09 -15.27
C GLN A 95 -0.49 -12.21 -14.06
N VAL A 96 0.77 -11.81 -13.87
CA VAL A 96 1.14 -10.74 -12.94
C VAL A 96 1.65 -9.54 -13.73
N LEU A 97 1.59 -8.36 -13.13
CA LEU A 97 2.10 -7.12 -13.73
C LEU A 97 3.28 -6.61 -12.92
N VAL A 98 4.43 -6.40 -13.57
CA VAL A 98 5.52 -5.66 -12.94
C VAL A 98 5.23 -4.16 -13.07
N TYR A 99 4.92 -3.53 -11.95
CA TYR A 99 4.70 -2.10 -11.83
C TYR A 99 5.05 -1.70 -10.39
N GLY A 100 5.97 -0.74 -10.25
CA GLY A 100 6.53 -0.37 -8.95
C GLY A 100 5.47 0.19 -8.00
N GLN A 101 5.54 -0.19 -6.72
CA GLN A 101 4.64 0.36 -5.70
C GLN A 101 4.74 1.88 -5.61
N THR A 102 5.92 2.46 -5.87
CA THR A 102 6.11 3.92 -5.92
C THR A 102 5.26 4.56 -7.01
N GLU A 103 5.20 3.97 -8.20
CA GLU A 103 4.39 4.48 -9.29
C GLU A 103 2.90 4.30 -9.01
N LEU A 104 2.49 3.13 -8.51
CA LEU A 104 1.11 2.92 -8.07
C LEU A 104 0.67 3.93 -6.99
N THR A 105 1.54 4.19 -6.02
CA THR A 105 1.26 5.15 -4.94
C THR A 105 1.17 6.56 -5.48
N ARG A 106 2.04 6.92 -6.44
CA ARG A 106 2.01 8.21 -7.13
C ARG A 106 0.71 8.40 -7.88
N ASP A 107 0.29 7.43 -8.69
CA ASP A 107 -0.96 7.50 -9.46
C ASP A 107 -2.16 7.74 -8.52
N LEU A 108 -2.20 7.05 -7.38
CA LEU A 108 -3.22 7.25 -6.36
C LEU A 108 -3.13 8.63 -5.68
N MET A 109 -1.92 9.14 -5.42
CA MET A 109 -1.74 10.46 -4.81
C MET A 109 -2.13 11.59 -5.76
N GLU A 110 -1.74 11.52 -7.03
CA GLU A 110 -2.04 12.53 -8.06
C GLU A 110 -3.55 12.63 -8.29
N ALA A 111 -4.27 11.50 -8.27
CA ALA A 111 -5.72 11.47 -8.42
C ALA A 111 -6.51 12.01 -7.20
N ALA A 112 -5.87 12.25 -6.05
CA ALA A 112 -6.57 12.53 -4.80
C ALA A 112 -7.39 13.83 -4.86
N ALA A 113 -6.78 14.92 -5.31
CA ALA A 113 -7.42 16.25 -5.31
C ALA A 113 -8.65 16.29 -6.22
N GLU A 114 -8.53 15.79 -7.46
CA GLU A 114 -9.62 15.77 -8.45
C GLU A 114 -10.82 14.91 -8.00
N ARG A 115 -10.57 13.91 -7.15
CA ARG A 115 -11.59 13.02 -6.59
C ARG A 115 -12.10 13.46 -5.22
N GLY A 116 -11.63 14.61 -4.74
CA GLY A 116 -11.94 15.16 -3.42
C GLY A 116 -11.56 14.23 -2.26
N LEU A 117 -10.49 13.45 -2.42
CA LEU A 117 -9.90 12.66 -1.35
C LEU A 117 -8.96 13.56 -0.54
N GLU A 118 -9.39 13.94 0.66
CA GLU A 118 -8.57 14.76 1.55
C GLU A 118 -7.48 13.92 2.24
N ILE A 119 -6.24 14.41 2.19
CA ILE A 119 -5.09 13.78 2.82
C ILE A 119 -4.34 14.83 3.64
N VAL A 120 -4.25 14.60 4.94
CA VAL A 120 -3.48 15.43 5.87
C VAL A 120 -2.11 14.78 6.08
N TYR A 121 -1.09 15.30 5.40
CA TYR A 121 0.30 14.89 5.59
C TYR A 121 0.94 15.55 6.82
N GLU A 122 2.10 15.05 7.24
CA GLU A 122 2.88 15.60 8.35
C GLU A 122 2.08 15.71 9.66
N ALA A 123 1.16 14.77 9.87
CA ALA A 123 0.37 14.65 11.09
C ALA A 123 1.15 13.88 12.16
N ALA A 124 1.76 14.60 13.10
CA ALA A 124 2.47 14.00 14.22
C ALA A 124 1.51 13.39 15.24
N ASP A 125 2.01 12.43 16.01
CA ASP A 125 1.35 11.90 17.22
C ASP A 125 -0.08 11.36 16.98
N VAL A 126 -0.34 10.81 15.79
CA VAL A 126 -1.66 10.26 15.42
C VAL A 126 -2.08 9.17 16.40
N THR A 127 -3.23 9.37 17.04
CA THR A 127 -3.73 8.48 18.09
C THR A 127 -5.23 8.23 17.88
N PRO A 128 -5.65 6.98 17.63
CA PRO A 128 -7.05 6.58 17.67
C PRO A 128 -7.60 6.62 19.09
N ARG A 129 -8.82 7.13 19.27
CA ARG A 129 -9.50 7.29 20.56
C ARG A 129 -10.93 6.77 20.49
N ASP A 130 -11.43 6.33 21.64
CA ASP A 130 -12.81 5.91 21.88
C ASP A 130 -13.32 4.86 20.87
N LEU A 131 -12.45 3.90 20.54
CA LEU A 131 -12.70 2.87 19.52
C LEU A 131 -13.83 1.88 19.86
N GLU A 132 -14.21 1.77 21.13
CA GLU A 132 -15.32 0.93 21.59
C GLU A 132 -16.66 1.71 21.67
N SER A 133 -16.66 3.00 21.32
CA SER A 133 -17.85 3.85 21.34
C SER A 133 -18.50 4.01 19.95
N ASP A 134 -19.70 4.59 19.90
CA ASP A 134 -20.38 4.96 18.65
C ASP A 134 -19.80 6.24 17.99
N ALA A 135 -18.80 6.88 18.61
CA ALA A 135 -18.23 8.14 18.14
C ALA A 135 -16.68 8.15 18.23
N PRO A 136 -15.98 7.21 17.55
CA PRO A 136 -14.53 7.17 17.55
C PRO A 136 -13.93 8.41 16.87
N PHE A 137 -12.70 8.75 17.22
CA PHE A 137 -12.00 9.87 16.59
C PHE A 137 -10.48 9.68 16.56
N LEU A 138 -9.83 10.46 15.71
CA LEU A 138 -8.37 10.62 15.73
C LEU A 138 -7.99 11.93 16.38
N THR A 139 -6.96 11.90 17.22
CA THR A 139 -6.16 13.10 17.56
C THR A 139 -4.83 13.04 16.84
N PHE A 140 -4.35 14.21 16.43
CA PHE A 140 -3.03 14.36 15.82
C PHE A 140 -2.58 15.82 15.92
N ARG A 141 -1.29 16.08 15.76
CA ARG A 141 -0.74 17.43 15.69
C ARG A 141 -0.33 17.76 14.26
N HIS A 142 -0.82 18.87 13.75
CA HIS A 142 -0.51 19.33 12.39
C HIS A 142 -0.20 20.83 12.43
N ALA A 143 0.93 21.23 11.84
CA ALA A 143 1.47 22.60 11.92
C ALA A 143 1.55 23.14 13.37
N GLY A 144 1.96 22.29 14.31
CA GLY A 144 2.08 22.64 15.72
C GLY A 144 0.77 22.69 16.52
N VAL A 145 -0.38 22.53 15.86
CA VAL A 145 -1.71 22.62 16.50
C VAL A 145 -2.29 21.22 16.67
N GLU A 146 -2.84 20.93 17.85
CA GLU A 146 -3.60 19.71 18.08
C GLU A 146 -4.95 19.78 17.33
N ARG A 147 -5.27 18.69 16.63
CA ARG A 147 -6.45 18.55 15.80
C ARG A 147 -7.23 17.31 16.23
N LYS A 148 -8.56 17.42 16.14
CA LYS A 148 -9.50 16.32 16.32
C LYS A 148 -10.25 16.07 15.01
N LEU A 149 -10.26 14.82 14.57
CA LEU A 149 -11.04 14.32 13.44
C LEU A 149 -12.05 13.29 13.95
N GLU A 150 -13.31 13.70 14.01
CA GLU A 150 -14.42 12.83 14.39
C GLU A 150 -14.83 11.95 13.19
N ALA A 151 -15.08 10.67 13.44
CA ALA A 151 -15.47 9.73 12.40
C ALA A 151 -16.53 8.74 12.92
N ARG A 152 -17.15 8.01 12.00
CA ARG A 152 -17.99 6.84 12.33
C ARG A 152 -17.16 5.57 12.39
N PHE A 153 -16.10 5.52 11.58
CA PHE A 153 -15.15 4.42 11.55
C PHE A 153 -13.71 4.95 11.50
N VAL A 154 -12.81 4.24 12.18
CA VAL A 154 -11.36 4.44 12.06
C VAL A 154 -10.76 3.19 11.41
N VAL A 155 -9.97 3.39 10.36
CA VAL A 155 -9.30 2.29 9.64
C VAL A 155 -7.78 2.46 9.72
N GLY A 156 -7.11 1.43 10.24
CA GLY A 156 -5.65 1.39 10.31
C GLY A 156 -5.02 0.92 9.00
N CYS A 157 -4.36 1.84 8.28
CA CYS A 157 -3.57 1.57 7.07
C CYS A 157 -2.10 2.04 7.24
N ASP A 158 -1.61 2.04 8.48
CA ASP A 158 -0.40 2.70 8.98
C ASP A 158 0.81 1.77 9.12
N GLY A 159 0.70 0.57 8.55
CA GLY A 159 1.78 -0.41 8.44
C GLY A 159 2.23 -1.02 9.77
N ALA A 160 3.34 -1.74 9.74
CA ALA A 160 3.76 -2.61 10.85
C ALA A 160 4.07 -1.86 12.17
N HIS A 161 4.35 -0.56 12.15
CA HIS A 161 4.68 0.23 13.34
C HIS A 161 3.67 1.35 13.63
N GLY A 162 2.53 1.33 12.93
CA GLY A 162 1.47 2.30 13.10
C GLY A 162 0.79 2.25 14.48
N PRO A 163 0.16 3.35 14.91
CA PRO A 163 -0.59 3.41 16.17
C PRO A 163 -1.82 2.48 16.20
N SER A 164 -2.44 2.18 15.06
CA SER A 164 -3.74 1.49 15.01
C SER A 164 -3.71 0.11 15.65
N ARG A 165 -2.70 -0.71 15.34
CA ARG A 165 -2.58 -2.05 15.96
C ARG A 165 -2.36 -1.98 17.47
N ARG A 166 -1.64 -0.95 17.96
CA ARG A 166 -1.38 -0.77 19.40
C ARG A 166 -2.59 -0.26 20.18
N ALA A 167 -3.56 0.34 19.48
CA ALA A 167 -4.81 0.81 20.08
C ALA A 167 -5.80 -0.34 20.37
N ILE A 168 -5.57 -1.53 19.81
CA ILE A 168 -6.40 -2.72 20.05
C ILE A 168 -5.87 -3.45 21.30
N PRO A 169 -6.74 -3.80 22.27
CA PRO A 169 -6.33 -4.58 23.43
C PRO A 169 -5.66 -5.90 23.02
N ALA A 170 -4.55 -6.25 23.66
CA ALA A 170 -3.80 -7.47 23.32
C ALA A 170 -4.65 -8.75 23.45
N ALA A 171 -5.62 -8.77 24.36
CA ALA A 171 -6.53 -9.89 24.55
C ALA A 171 -7.52 -10.10 23.38
N ALA A 172 -7.74 -9.09 22.53
CA ALA A 172 -8.66 -9.17 21.40
C ALA A 172 -8.05 -9.86 20.16
N GLY A 173 -6.76 -10.20 20.18
CA GLY A 173 -6.08 -10.79 19.04
C GLY A 173 -4.97 -11.76 19.43
N ARG A 174 -4.52 -12.55 18.46
CA ARG A 174 -3.39 -13.46 18.60
C ARG A 174 -2.34 -13.12 17.54
N SER A 175 -1.11 -12.88 17.96
CA SER A 175 0.01 -12.70 17.04
C SER A 175 0.60 -14.05 16.64
N PHE A 176 0.99 -14.14 15.37
CA PHE A 176 1.79 -15.23 14.83
C PHE A 176 2.97 -14.59 14.11
N GLU A 177 4.18 -14.91 14.52
CA GLU A 177 5.38 -14.31 13.99
C GLU A 177 6.43 -15.39 13.68
N ARG A 178 7.09 -15.23 12.54
CA ARG A 178 8.25 -16.02 12.16
C ARG A 178 9.30 -15.08 11.60
N VAL A 179 10.44 -15.00 12.28
CA VAL A 179 11.60 -14.24 11.81
C VAL A 179 12.58 -15.21 11.15
N TYR A 180 12.98 -14.90 9.91
CA TYR A 180 13.98 -15.68 9.18
C TYR A 180 15.38 -15.17 9.51
N PRO A 181 16.40 -16.04 9.63
CA PRO A 181 17.75 -15.66 10.04
C PRO A 181 18.58 -15.07 8.87
N PHE A 182 17.93 -14.30 7.98
CA PHE A 182 18.54 -13.62 6.83
C PHE A 182 17.68 -12.43 6.40
N GLY A 183 18.25 -11.54 5.59
CA GLY A 183 17.55 -10.41 4.98
C GLY A 183 17.84 -10.34 3.48
N TRP A 184 17.13 -9.45 2.78
CA TRP A 184 17.38 -9.18 1.35
C TRP A 184 18.06 -7.82 1.19
N LEU A 185 19.19 -7.81 0.49
CA LEU A 185 19.80 -6.59 -0.02
C LEU A 185 19.18 -6.29 -1.39
N GLY A 186 18.34 -5.25 -1.45
CA GLY A 186 17.78 -4.76 -2.71
C GLY A 186 18.66 -3.68 -3.32
N ILE A 187 18.99 -3.81 -4.60
CA ILE A 187 19.69 -2.79 -5.38
C ILE A 187 18.79 -2.40 -6.55
N LEU A 188 18.50 -1.11 -6.68
CA LEU A 188 17.83 -0.56 -7.86
C LEU A 188 18.89 0.02 -8.79
N SER A 189 18.79 -0.26 -10.08
CA SER A 189 19.72 0.19 -11.09
C SER A 189 18.95 0.71 -12.30
N GLU A 190 19.40 1.84 -12.86
CA GLU A 190 18.90 2.37 -14.14
C GLU A 190 19.55 1.63 -15.31
N THR A 191 19.33 0.31 -15.36
CA THR A 191 19.82 -0.57 -16.43
C THR A 191 18.67 -1.38 -17.02
N PRO A 192 18.74 -1.80 -18.29
CA PRO A 192 17.74 -2.69 -18.86
C PRO A 192 17.62 -3.98 -18.04
N PRO A 193 16.41 -4.54 -17.87
CA PRO A 193 16.23 -5.82 -17.20
C PRO A 193 17.09 -6.91 -17.85
N VAL A 194 17.77 -7.71 -17.02
CA VAL A 194 18.64 -8.80 -17.48
C VAL A 194 17.87 -10.00 -18.06
N SER A 195 16.54 -10.01 -17.88
CA SER A 195 15.62 -11.05 -18.36
C SER A 195 14.24 -10.44 -18.60
N ARG A 196 13.47 -11.03 -19.51
CA ARG A 196 12.08 -10.65 -19.77
C ARG A 196 11.17 -10.94 -18.57
N GLU A 197 11.40 -12.05 -17.88
CA GLU A 197 10.62 -12.45 -16.70
C GLU A 197 11.51 -12.47 -15.45
N LEU A 198 10.89 -12.37 -14.27
CA LEU A 198 11.60 -12.39 -12.99
C LEU A 198 12.35 -13.71 -12.83
N ILE A 199 13.58 -13.64 -12.31
CA ILE A 199 14.37 -14.80 -11.93
C ILE A 199 14.54 -14.77 -10.41
N TYR A 200 14.06 -15.81 -9.73
CA TYR A 200 14.41 -16.06 -8.35
C TYR A 200 15.56 -17.04 -8.30
N SER A 201 16.57 -16.70 -7.52
CA SER A 201 17.72 -17.57 -7.25
C SER A 201 17.99 -17.55 -5.76
N ASN A 202 18.48 -18.67 -5.26
CA ASN A 202 19.05 -18.76 -3.93
C ASN A 202 20.39 -19.47 -4.07
N HIS A 203 21.39 -18.96 -3.36
CA HIS A 203 22.70 -19.57 -3.29
C HIS A 203 23.13 -19.63 -1.83
N ALA A 204 23.91 -20.65 -1.47
CA ALA A 204 24.40 -20.82 -0.09
C ALA A 204 25.43 -19.73 0.33
N ARG A 205 25.77 -18.81 -0.58
CA ARG A 205 26.65 -17.66 -0.39
C ARG A 205 26.06 -16.43 -1.07
#